data_AF-A0A5N0GCT1-F1
#
_entry.id   AF-A0A5N0GCT1-F1
#
_cell.length_a   1.000
_cell.length_b   1.000
_cell.length_c   1.000
_cell.angle_alpha   90.00
_cell.angle_beta   90.00
_cell.angle_gamma   90.00
#
_symmetry.space_group_name_H-M   'P 1'
#
loop_
_entity.id
_entity.type
_entity.pdbx_description
1 polymer ?
#
loop_
_entity_poly.entity_id
_entity_poly.type
_entity_poly.pdbx_seq_one_letter_code
_entity_poly.pdbx_strand_id
1 'polypeptide(L)'
;MIDLRLLTRLGGAQSRSISPENFDGAKGAGAGATAGTGAAAAAHLGPGWKISPSVDIAGHTTFELAAIDGPALITHIWLTTDRSYWRSLILRAYWDGADQPAIEVPLGDFFGQGWCEFAQLASVPVAVNPYGGFNSYCPMPAPLHARLTLENRAG
;
A
#
# COMPACT_ATOMS: atom_id res chain seq x y z
N MET A 1 -21.81 2.92 14.69
CA MET A 1 -22.52 1.81 14.02
C MET A 1 -22.46 2.09 12.52
N ILE A 2 -22.03 1.12 11.69
CA ILE A 2 -21.94 1.30 10.23
C ILE A 2 -23.36 1.27 9.65
N ASP A 3 -23.78 2.31 8.92
CA ASP A 3 -25.09 2.36 8.25
C ASP A 3 -25.02 1.69 6.87
N LEU A 4 -25.46 0.44 6.79
CA LEU A 4 -25.44 -0.35 5.55
C LEU A 4 -26.35 0.21 4.45
N ARG A 5 -27.31 1.08 4.77
CA ARG A 5 -28.19 1.70 3.77
C ARG A 5 -27.43 2.65 2.86
N LEU A 6 -26.25 3.11 3.27
CA LEU A 6 -25.40 3.98 2.45
C LEU A 6 -24.69 3.24 1.32
N LEU A 7 -24.61 1.91 1.34
CA LEU A 7 -23.93 1.12 0.30
C LEU A 7 -24.56 1.27 -1.09
N THR A 8 -25.87 1.53 -1.16
CA THR A 8 -26.59 1.70 -2.42
C THR A 8 -26.58 3.15 -2.93
N ARG A 9 -25.99 4.09 -2.17
CA ARG A 9 -25.93 5.49 -2.56
C ARG A 9 -24.78 5.72 -3.54
N LEU A 10 -25.12 6.22 -4.72
CA LEU A 10 -24.11 6.68 -5.69
C LEU A 10 -23.42 7.94 -5.15
N GLY A 11 -22.09 7.91 -5.14
CA GLY A 11 -21.24 9.06 -4.82
C GLY A 11 -20.56 9.61 -6.06
N GLY A 12 -20.10 10.86 -5.98
CA GLY A 12 -19.27 11.49 -7.02
C GLY A 12 -17.77 11.20 -6.89
N ALA A 13 -17.37 10.37 -5.92
CA ALA A 13 -15.97 10.01 -5.70
C ALA A 13 -15.43 9.20 -6.88
N GLN A 14 -14.17 9.43 -7.22
CA GLN A 14 -13.47 8.67 -8.24
C GLN A 14 -12.45 7.75 -7.58
N SER A 15 -12.57 6.44 -7.81
CA SER A 15 -11.60 5.48 -7.30
C SER A 15 -10.30 5.51 -8.11
N ARG A 16 -9.19 5.36 -7.39
CA ARG A 16 -7.82 5.25 -7.91
C ARG A 16 -7.10 4.15 -7.13
N SER A 17 -6.10 3.54 -7.73
CA SER A 17 -5.27 2.53 -7.08
C SER A 17 -3.83 2.70 -7.54
N ILE A 18 -2.95 3.03 -6.60
CA ILE A 18 -1.51 3.06 -6.81
C ILE A 18 -0.97 1.67 -6.52
N SER A 19 -0.18 1.13 -7.44
CA SER A 19 0.41 -0.20 -7.32
C SER A 19 1.68 -0.31 -8.16
N PRO A 20 2.45 -1.39 -8.04
CA PRO A 20 3.60 -1.63 -8.91
C PRO A 20 3.26 -1.76 -10.42
N GLU A 21 1.97 -1.84 -10.75
CA GLU A 21 1.44 -1.83 -12.12
C GLU A 21 0.97 -0.45 -12.60
N ASN A 22 0.88 0.53 -11.68
CA ASN A 22 0.31 1.86 -11.90
C ASN A 22 0.75 2.82 -10.78
N PHE A 23 1.94 3.41 -10.89
CA PHE A 23 2.56 4.18 -9.79
C PHE A 23 1.93 5.54 -9.51
N ASP A 24 1.27 6.15 -10.50
CA ASP A 24 0.54 7.42 -10.32
C ASP A 24 -0.96 7.21 -10.08
N GLY A 25 -1.42 5.96 -10.15
CA GLY A 25 -2.81 5.58 -9.99
C GLY A 25 -3.73 6.08 -11.11
N ALA A 26 -3.18 6.49 -12.26
CA ALA A 26 -3.95 7.10 -13.34
C ALA A 26 -5.10 6.20 -13.84
N LYS A 27 -6.18 6.84 -14.29
CA LYS A 27 -7.37 6.14 -14.79
C LYS A 27 -7.02 5.31 -16.02
N GLY A 28 -7.28 4.01 -15.96
CA GLY A 28 -7.04 3.09 -17.08
C GLY A 28 -5.58 2.66 -17.25
N ALA A 29 -4.68 3.04 -16.33
CA ALA A 29 -3.26 2.69 -16.38
C ALA A 29 -2.91 1.42 -15.58
N GLY A 30 -3.90 0.68 -15.07
CA GLY A 30 -3.67 -0.61 -14.40
C GLY A 30 -3.12 -1.66 -15.38
N ALA A 31 -2.26 -2.55 -14.87
CA ALA A 31 -1.50 -3.52 -15.68
C ALA A 31 -0.66 -2.85 -16.79
N GLY A 32 -0.17 -1.64 -16.50
CA GLY A 32 0.61 -0.83 -17.45
C GLY A 32 2.11 -1.11 -17.41
N ALA A 33 2.61 -1.97 -16.50
CA ALA A 33 4.03 -2.24 -16.40
C ALA A 33 4.54 -2.98 -17.64
N THR A 34 5.75 -2.61 -18.09
CA THR A 34 6.45 -3.26 -19.21
C THR A 34 7.67 -4.06 -18.74
N ALA A 35 8.08 -3.86 -17.49
CA ALA A 35 9.12 -4.60 -16.78
C ALA A 35 8.73 -4.70 -15.29
N GLY A 36 9.31 -5.66 -14.58
CA GLY A 36 9.04 -5.85 -13.16
C GLY A 36 9.32 -7.28 -12.71
N THR A 37 9.02 -7.54 -11.44
CA THR A 37 9.35 -8.81 -10.77
C THR A 37 8.62 -10.04 -11.35
N GLY A 38 7.56 -9.82 -12.13
CA GLY A 38 6.79 -10.87 -12.81
C GLY A 38 7.10 -11.01 -14.30
N ALA A 39 8.04 -10.23 -14.86
CA ALA A 39 8.27 -10.16 -16.30
C ALA A 39 8.58 -11.52 -16.95
N ALA A 40 9.34 -12.39 -16.27
CA ALA A 40 9.64 -13.73 -16.76
C ALA A 40 8.38 -14.61 -16.87
N ALA A 41 7.46 -14.52 -15.91
CA ALA A 41 6.20 -15.27 -15.93
C ALA A 41 5.23 -14.71 -16.99
N ALA A 42 5.34 -13.42 -17.32
CA ALA A 42 4.52 -12.73 -18.31
C ALA A 42 5.21 -12.55 -19.67
N ALA A 43 6.31 -13.26 -19.95
CA ALA A 43 7.21 -12.99 -21.07
C ALA A 43 6.54 -12.98 -22.45
N HIS A 44 5.44 -13.73 -22.63
CA HIS A 44 4.69 -13.82 -23.89
C HIS A 44 3.32 -13.13 -23.85
N LEU A 45 3.01 -12.43 -22.75
CA LEU A 45 1.69 -11.87 -22.49
C LEU A 45 1.65 -10.34 -22.72
N GLY A 46 2.69 -9.63 -22.27
CA GLY A 46 2.81 -8.18 -22.47
C GLY A 46 1.86 -7.32 -21.62
N PRO A 47 1.81 -6.00 -21.89
CA PRO A 47 0.96 -5.05 -21.16
C PRO A 47 -0.53 -5.46 -21.17
N GLY A 48 -1.23 -5.20 -20.06
CA GLY A 48 -2.56 -5.74 -19.78
C GLY A 48 -2.53 -7.00 -18.90
N TRP A 49 -1.37 -7.62 -18.73
CA TRP A 49 -1.11 -8.68 -17.75
C TRP A 49 -0.26 -8.18 -16.59
N LYS A 50 -0.20 -8.96 -15.50
CA LYS A 50 0.51 -8.61 -14.28
C LYS A 50 2.03 -8.83 -14.42
N ILE A 51 2.72 -7.88 -15.06
CA ILE A 51 4.17 -7.91 -15.32
C ILE A 51 4.98 -7.52 -14.08
N SER A 52 4.45 -6.63 -13.25
CA SER A 52 5.09 -6.14 -12.02
C SER A 52 4.14 -6.33 -10.83
N PRO A 53 4.11 -7.52 -10.20
CA PRO A 53 3.28 -7.76 -9.04
C PRO A 53 3.79 -7.10 -7.76
N SER A 54 5.06 -6.73 -7.71
CA SER A 54 5.75 -6.18 -6.54
C SER A 54 6.87 -5.22 -6.95
N VAL A 55 7.44 -4.52 -5.97
CA VAL A 55 8.68 -3.76 -6.13
C VAL A 55 9.78 -4.39 -5.29
N ASP A 56 11.01 -4.28 -5.77
CA ASP A 56 12.21 -4.61 -4.98
C ASP A 56 12.73 -3.34 -4.32
N ILE A 57 12.90 -3.39 -3.00
CA ILE A 57 13.43 -2.27 -2.21
C ILE A 57 14.79 -2.69 -1.68
N ALA A 58 15.84 -2.14 -2.30
CA ALA A 58 17.21 -2.43 -1.91
C ALA A 58 17.47 -2.08 -0.44
N GLY A 59 18.40 -2.80 0.18
CA GLY A 59 18.80 -2.53 1.56
C GLY A 59 19.28 -1.09 1.74
N HIS A 60 18.94 -0.48 2.88
CA HIS A 60 19.26 0.90 3.23
C HIS A 60 18.72 1.95 2.25
N THR A 61 17.64 1.65 1.52
CA THR A 61 16.98 2.59 0.63
C THR A 61 15.54 2.86 1.04
N THR A 62 15.00 3.98 0.58
CA THR A 62 13.60 4.36 0.77
C THR A 62 12.89 4.32 -0.57
N PHE A 63 11.77 3.61 -0.61
CA PHE A 63 10.87 3.58 -1.75
C PHE A 63 9.64 4.45 -1.49
N GLU A 64 9.25 5.26 -2.47
CA GLU A 64 8.01 6.02 -2.41
C GLU A 64 6.84 5.14 -2.86
N LEU A 65 6.02 4.70 -1.90
CA LEU A 65 4.87 3.83 -2.17
C LEU A 65 3.76 4.57 -2.89
N ALA A 66 3.55 5.85 -2.55
CA ALA A 66 2.55 6.70 -3.14
C ALA A 66 2.89 8.18 -2.95
N ALA A 67 2.69 8.95 -4.02
CA ALA A 67 2.58 10.40 -3.99
C ALA A 67 1.21 10.76 -4.58
N ILE A 68 0.33 11.33 -3.74
CA ILE A 68 -1.04 11.66 -4.10
C ILE A 68 -1.18 13.17 -4.06
N ASP A 69 -1.51 13.75 -5.21
CA ASP A 69 -1.78 15.17 -5.35
C ASP A 69 -3.28 15.45 -5.40
N GLY A 70 -3.70 16.44 -4.61
CA GLY A 70 -5.08 16.85 -4.48
C GLY A 70 -5.87 16.11 -3.39
N PRO A 71 -7.14 16.50 -3.19
CA PRO A 71 -7.99 15.95 -2.16
C PRO A 71 -8.27 14.47 -2.39
N ALA A 72 -7.93 13.64 -1.40
CA ALA A 72 -8.10 12.21 -1.43
C ALA A 72 -8.50 11.65 -0.06
N LEU A 73 -9.02 10.42 -0.09
CA LEU A 73 -9.24 9.59 1.09
C LEU A 73 -8.62 8.22 0.80
N ILE A 74 -7.54 7.89 1.49
CA ILE A 74 -7.00 6.52 1.44
C ILE A 74 -7.96 5.65 2.24
N THR A 75 -8.56 4.66 1.59
CA THR A 75 -9.57 3.77 2.19
C THR A 75 -9.07 2.34 2.37
N HIS A 76 -8.01 1.96 1.66
CA HIS A 76 -7.44 0.63 1.74
C HIS A 76 -5.94 0.65 1.42
N ILE A 77 -5.16 0.00 2.28
CA ILE A 77 -3.76 -0.36 2.02
C ILE A 77 -3.67 -1.88 2.09
N TRP A 78 -3.09 -2.48 1.05
CA TRP A 78 -2.74 -3.89 1.02
C TRP A 78 -1.30 -4.08 0.60
N LEU A 79 -0.59 -4.97 1.29
CA LEU A 79 0.73 -5.44 0.91
C LEU A 79 1.06 -6.77 1.57
N THR A 80 2.12 -7.41 1.11
CA THR A 80 2.75 -8.57 1.74
C THR A 80 4.25 -8.52 1.54
N THR A 81 5.01 -9.09 2.46
CA THR A 81 6.47 -9.23 2.41
C THR A 81 6.90 -10.33 3.37
N ASP A 82 8.14 -10.78 3.24
CA ASP A 82 8.72 -11.79 4.14
C ASP A 82 8.74 -11.28 5.59
N ARG A 83 8.48 -12.18 6.54
CA ARG A 83 8.34 -11.83 7.97
C ARG A 83 9.64 -11.32 8.58
N SER A 84 10.78 -11.74 8.04
CA SER A 84 12.10 -11.24 8.45
C SER A 84 12.24 -9.73 8.28
N TYR A 85 11.44 -9.11 7.39
CA TYR A 85 11.49 -7.67 7.14
C TYR A 85 10.45 -6.85 7.90
N TRP A 86 9.52 -7.47 8.63
CA TRP A 86 8.38 -6.76 9.22
C TRP A 86 8.77 -5.61 10.15
N ARG A 87 9.88 -5.74 10.88
CA ARG A 87 10.38 -4.66 11.76
C ARG A 87 11.54 -3.85 11.21
N SER A 88 12.15 -4.28 10.10
CA SER A 88 13.21 -3.51 9.42
C SER A 88 12.65 -2.59 8.33
N LEU A 89 11.45 -2.86 7.83
CA LEU A 89 10.73 -1.95 6.95
C LEU A 89 10.01 -0.89 7.79
N ILE A 90 10.32 0.39 7.57
CA ILE A 90 9.69 1.51 8.29
C ILE A 90 8.70 2.21 7.36
N LEU A 91 7.42 2.10 7.70
CA LEU A 91 6.34 2.79 7.00
C LEU A 91 6.25 4.21 7.52
N ARG A 92 6.26 5.18 6.60
CA ARG A 92 5.98 6.58 6.90
C ARG A 92 4.85 7.13 6.06
N ALA A 93 4.01 7.97 6.66
CA ALA A 93 2.99 8.74 5.97
C ALA A 93 3.05 10.22 6.36
N TYR A 94 3.01 11.08 5.36
CA TYR A 94 3.05 12.53 5.48
C TYR A 94 1.79 13.11 4.83
N TRP A 95 1.22 14.13 5.46
CA TRP A 95 0.01 14.81 4.99
C TRP A 95 0.33 16.26 4.68
N ASP A 96 -0.26 16.79 3.62
CA ASP A 96 -0.27 18.20 3.26
C ASP A 96 1.12 18.89 3.27
N GLY A 97 2.15 18.15 2.85
CA GLY A 97 3.52 18.65 2.74
C GLY A 97 4.28 18.79 4.05
N ALA A 98 3.79 18.19 5.14
CA ALA A 98 4.48 18.20 6.43
C ALA A 98 5.87 17.54 6.36
N ASP A 99 6.87 18.17 6.97
CA ASP A 99 8.24 17.63 7.07
C ASP A 99 8.32 16.42 8.02
N GLN A 100 7.44 16.38 9.03
CA GLN A 100 7.38 15.28 9.99
C GLN A 100 6.30 14.28 9.60
N PRO A 101 6.59 12.97 9.63
CA PRO A 101 5.59 11.96 9.35
C PRO A 101 4.57 11.88 10.49
N ALA A 102 3.29 11.81 10.14
CA ALA A 102 2.21 11.58 11.11
C ALA A 102 2.09 10.09 11.49
N ILE A 103 2.58 9.20 10.63
CA ILE A 103 2.74 7.77 10.89
C ILE A 103 4.21 7.46 10.67
N GLU A 104 4.90 6.94 11.68
CA GLU A 104 6.26 6.42 11.57
C GLU A 104 6.39 5.19 12.47
N VAL A 105 6.27 4.01 11.88
CA VAL A 105 6.28 2.74 12.61
C VAL A 105 6.90 1.64 11.76
N PRO A 106 7.45 0.57 12.35
CA PRO A 106 7.76 -0.61 11.59
C PRO A 106 6.50 -1.20 10.94
N LEU A 107 6.68 -1.80 9.76
CA LEU A 107 5.58 -2.25 8.92
C LEU A 107 4.69 -3.28 9.61
N GLY A 108 5.28 -4.27 10.27
CA GLY A 108 4.56 -5.28 11.03
C GLY A 108 3.75 -4.67 12.17
N ASP A 109 4.35 -3.76 12.94
CA ASP A 109 3.70 -3.07 14.06
C ASP A 109 2.46 -2.29 13.61
N PHE A 110 2.49 -1.63 12.44
CA PHE A 110 1.32 -0.96 11.86
C PHE A 110 0.12 -1.89 11.70
N PHE A 111 0.36 -3.16 11.35
CA PHE A 111 -0.67 -4.19 11.19
C PHE A 111 -0.84 -5.09 12.42
N GLY A 112 -0.26 -4.71 13.58
CA GLY A 112 -0.39 -5.48 14.83
C GLY A 112 0.45 -6.75 14.91
N GLN A 113 1.51 -6.86 14.10
CA GLN A 113 2.41 -8.01 14.00
C GLN A 113 3.82 -7.71 14.55
N GLY A 114 3.90 -7.19 15.78
CA GLY A 114 5.15 -6.69 16.37
C GLY A 114 6.17 -7.77 16.78
N TRP A 115 5.85 -9.06 16.67
CA TRP A 115 6.75 -10.16 17.05
C TRP A 115 7.42 -10.84 15.85
N CYS A 116 7.22 -10.33 14.62
CA CYS A 116 7.69 -10.96 13.39
C CYS A 116 7.18 -12.40 13.18
N GLU A 117 6.12 -12.77 13.89
CA GLU A 117 5.43 -14.05 13.79
C GLU A 117 3.99 -13.79 13.36
N PHE A 118 3.48 -14.66 12.50
CA PHE A 118 2.10 -14.55 12.07
C PHE A 118 1.15 -14.84 13.23
N ALA A 119 0.33 -13.84 13.56
CA ALA A 119 -0.83 -13.98 14.41
C ALA A 119 -2.05 -13.46 13.64
N GLN A 120 -3.10 -14.28 13.52
CA GLN A 120 -4.32 -13.85 12.85
C GLN A 120 -4.91 -12.64 13.59
N LEU A 121 -5.04 -11.50 12.90
CA LEU A 121 -5.76 -10.33 13.37
C LEU A 121 -6.97 -10.12 12.46
N ALA A 122 -8.16 -10.14 13.05
CA ALA A 122 -9.41 -9.90 12.33
C ALA A 122 -10.19 -8.80 13.06
N SER A 123 -10.09 -7.57 12.56
CA SER A 123 -10.78 -6.41 13.10
C SER A 123 -11.37 -5.56 11.98
N VAL A 124 -12.20 -4.56 12.33
CA VAL A 124 -12.73 -3.60 11.35
C VAL A 124 -11.61 -2.80 10.66
N PRO A 125 -10.66 -2.16 11.39
CA PRO A 125 -9.63 -1.33 10.75
C PRO A 125 -8.46 -2.12 10.15
N VAL A 126 -8.15 -3.31 10.67
CA VAL A 126 -6.97 -4.09 10.26
C VAL A 126 -7.32 -5.57 10.15
N ALA A 127 -6.91 -6.20 9.06
CA ALA A 127 -6.99 -7.64 8.86
C ALA A 127 -5.65 -8.22 8.38
N VAL A 128 -5.14 -9.23 9.08
CA VAL A 128 -3.93 -9.96 8.73
C VAL A 128 -4.31 -11.38 8.38
N ASN A 129 -4.18 -11.74 7.11
CA ASN A 129 -4.54 -13.04 6.58
C ASN A 129 -3.31 -13.96 6.48
N PRO A 130 -3.50 -15.30 6.38
CA PRO A 130 -2.41 -16.24 6.22
C PRO A 130 -1.41 -15.83 5.14
N TYR A 131 -0.14 -16.18 5.33
CA TYR A 131 0.98 -15.85 4.43
C TYR A 131 1.31 -14.35 4.31
N GLY A 132 0.96 -13.54 5.32
CA GLY A 132 1.41 -12.14 5.41
C GLY A 132 0.56 -11.15 4.61
N GLY A 133 -0.69 -11.50 4.30
CA GLY A 133 -1.61 -10.59 3.63
C GLY A 133 -2.09 -9.49 4.57
N PHE A 134 -1.41 -8.35 4.58
CA PHE A 134 -1.72 -7.20 5.42
C PHE A 134 -2.77 -6.32 4.77
N ASN A 135 -3.83 -5.99 5.50
CA ASN A 135 -4.90 -5.09 5.08
C ASN A 135 -5.15 -4.04 6.15
N SER A 136 -5.20 -2.77 5.75
CA SER A 136 -5.69 -1.67 6.57
C SER A 136 -6.85 -1.01 5.85
N TYR A 137 -7.97 -0.86 6.55
CA TYR A 137 -9.18 -0.16 6.13
C TYR A 137 -9.40 1.14 6.92
N CYS A 138 -8.39 1.59 7.66
CA CYS A 138 -8.41 2.88 8.34
C CYS A 138 -8.56 4.00 7.30
N PRO A 139 -9.61 4.83 7.37
CA PRO A 139 -9.73 5.99 6.50
C PRO A 139 -8.63 7.00 6.85
N MET A 140 -7.80 7.38 5.87
CA MET A 140 -6.75 8.40 6.04
C MET A 140 -7.03 9.56 5.08
N PRO A 141 -7.67 10.65 5.57
CA PRO A 141 -7.97 11.82 4.76
C PRO A 141 -6.69 12.58 4.39
N ALA A 142 -6.58 12.99 3.14
CA ALA A 142 -5.51 13.82 2.61
C ALA A 142 -6.13 15.02 1.87
N PRO A 143 -6.36 16.15 2.55
CA PRO A 143 -7.05 17.30 1.96
C PRO A 143 -6.34 17.91 0.76
N LEU A 144 -5.00 17.96 0.78
CA LEU A 144 -4.19 18.58 -0.27
C LEU A 144 -3.19 17.58 -0.87
N HIS A 145 -2.42 16.90 -0.04
CA HIS A 145 -1.40 15.96 -0.49
C HIS A 145 -1.22 14.79 0.49
N ALA A 146 -0.86 13.62 -0.03
CA ALA A 146 -0.38 12.51 0.79
C ALA A 146 0.87 11.90 0.19
N ARG A 147 1.83 11.57 1.05
CA ARG A 147 3.05 10.87 0.67
C ARG A 147 3.26 9.68 1.59
N LEU A 148 3.41 8.49 1.03
CA LEU A 148 3.72 7.27 1.77
C LEU A 148 5.06 6.72 1.30
N THR A 149 5.93 6.39 2.24
CA THR A 149 7.26 5.84 1.95
C THR A 149 7.51 4.59 2.78
N LEU A 150 8.32 3.67 2.24
CA LEU A 150 8.80 2.50 2.93
C LEU A 150 10.32 2.47 2.90
N GLU A 151 10.96 2.61 4.05
CA GLU A 151 12.42 2.49 4.19
C GLU A 151 12.79 1.06 4.54
N ASN A 152 13.73 0.48 3.81
CA ASN A 152 14.34 -0.79 4.19
C ASN A 152 15.62 -0.55 4.99
N ARG A 153 15.59 -0.87 6.28
CA ARG A 153 16.76 -0.76 7.16
C ARG A 153 17.64 -2.01 7.20
N ALA A 154 17.19 -3.12 6.60
CA ALA A 154 18.00 -4.31 6.45
C ALA A 154 19.00 -4.13 5.30
N GLY A 155 20.09 -4.90 5.35
CA GLY A 155 21.12 -4.98 4.30
C GLY A 155 21.00 -6.26 3.48
#